data_AF-A0A1X6MJS2-F1
#
_entry.id   AF-A0A1X6MJS2-F1
#
_cell.length_a   1.000
_cell.length_b   1.000
_cell.length_c   1.000
_cell.angle_alpha   90.00
_cell.angle_beta   90.00
_cell.angle_gamma   90.00
#
_symmetry.space_group_name_H-M   'P 1'
#
loop_
_entity.id
_entity.type
_entity.pdbx_description
1 polymer ?
#
loop_
_entity_poly.entity_id
_entity_poly.type
_entity_poly.pdbx_seq_one_letter_code
_entity_poly.pdbx_strand_id
1 'polypeptide(L)'
;MSSVHAQNHDENVYLSVTVSPSSRFFENPESLAVNPALTHLGSVGALRDVQLLSAPRGSWPRLQGEILASLNSLEGVKHVEIQGTPRQRVKRGDDL
;
A
#
# COMPACT_ATOMS: atom_id res chain seq x y z
N MET A 1 4.69 0.19 24.20
CA MET A 1 4.66 1.50 23.51
C MET A 1 4.76 1.22 22.02
N SER A 2 3.63 1.02 21.35
CA SER A 2 3.60 0.74 19.91
C SER A 2 3.45 2.09 19.22
N SER A 3 4.54 2.59 18.63
CA SER A 3 4.51 3.76 17.76
C SER A 3 3.55 3.46 16.61
N VAL A 4 2.31 3.96 16.70
CA VAL A 4 1.44 4.11 15.54
C VAL A 4 2.20 5.08 14.66
N HIS A 5 2.90 4.56 13.65
CA HIS A 5 3.49 5.40 12.63
C HIS A 5 2.31 6.10 11.98
N ALA A 6 2.05 7.35 12.38
CA ALA A 6 1.02 8.17 11.79
C ALA A 6 1.39 8.25 10.30
N GLN A 7 0.67 7.50 9.49
CA GLN A 7 0.90 7.42 8.06
C GLN A 7 0.73 8.84 7.52
N ASN A 8 1.83 9.44 7.07
CA ASN A 8 1.81 10.78 6.49
C ASN A 8 1.22 10.68 5.09
N HIS A 9 -0.11 10.71 5.00
CA HIS A 9 -0.85 10.68 3.74
C HIS A 9 -0.67 11.96 2.91
N ASP A 10 -0.10 13.03 3.47
CA ASP A 10 0.21 14.26 2.74
C ASP A 10 1.45 14.08 1.87
N GLU A 11 2.44 13.34 2.37
CA GLU A 11 3.70 13.06 1.67
C GLU A 11 3.69 11.74 0.90
N ASN A 12 2.94 10.75 1.37
CA ASN A 12 2.97 9.39 0.83
C ASN A 12 1.58 8.89 0.42
N VAL A 13 1.56 8.12 -0.66
CA VAL A 13 0.46 7.26 -1.04
C VAL A 13 0.78 5.85 -0.57
N TYR A 14 -0.17 5.21 0.09
CA TYR A 14 0.01 3.86 0.61
C TYR A 14 -0.68 2.86 -0.29
N LEU A 15 -0.08 1.69 -0.44
CA LEU A 15 -0.62 0.59 -1.21
C LEU A 15 -0.62 -0.68 -0.36
N SER A 16 -1.76 -1.35 -0.29
CA SER A 16 -1.86 -2.71 0.23
C SER A 16 -1.80 -3.70 -0.92
N VAL A 17 -0.81 -4.58 -0.88
CA VAL A 17 -0.61 -5.65 -1.86
C VAL A 17 -0.90 -6.98 -1.20
N THR A 18 -1.93 -7.67 -1.65
CA THR A 18 -2.25 -9.03 -1.23
C THR A 18 -1.48 -10.02 -2.10
N VAL A 19 -0.71 -10.90 -1.47
CA VAL A 19 0.08 -11.92 -2.14
C VAL A 19 -0.46 -13.32 -1.86
N SER A 20 -0.17 -14.27 -2.74
CA SER A 20 -0.48 -15.68 -2.51
C SER A 20 0.46 -16.25 -1.44
N PRO A 21 -0.04 -17.07 -0.50
CA PRO A 21 0.81 -17.79 0.46
C PRO A 21 1.86 -18.70 -0.18
N SER A 22 1.60 -19.15 -1.42
CA SER A 22 2.53 -19.95 -2.22
C SER A 22 3.54 -19.13 -3.03
N SER A 23 3.46 -17.80 -2.99
CA SER A 23 4.34 -16.93 -3.77
C SER A 23 5.64 -16.64 -3.03
N ARG A 24 6.70 -16.35 -3.80
CA ARG A 24 7.99 -15.87 -3.26
C ARG A 24 7.86 -14.63 -2.38
N PHE A 25 6.81 -13.82 -2.60
CA PHE A 25 6.57 -12.58 -1.86
C PHE A 25 6.02 -12.83 -0.44
N PHE A 26 5.54 -14.04 -0.16
CA PHE A 26 5.13 -14.41 1.19
C PHE A 26 6.36 -14.63 2.10
N GLU A 27 7.45 -15.17 1.55
CA GLU A 27 8.72 -15.36 2.25
C GLU A 27 9.62 -14.13 2.17
N ASN A 28 9.65 -13.46 1.01
CA ASN A 28 10.48 -12.28 0.76
C ASN A 28 9.63 -11.09 0.26
N PRO A 29 8.92 -10.39 1.16
CA PRO A 29 8.01 -9.30 0.80
C PRO A 29 8.72 -8.04 0.30
N GLU A 30 10.01 -7.84 0.62
CA GLU A 30 10.79 -6.69 0.13
C GLU A 30 10.91 -6.69 -1.40
N SER A 31 10.83 -7.86 -2.03
CA SER A 31 10.84 -7.98 -3.50
C SER A 31 9.60 -7.39 -4.20
N LEU A 32 8.59 -6.94 -3.45
CA LEU A 32 7.47 -6.15 -3.97
C LEU A 32 7.84 -4.69 -4.28
N ALA A 33 8.97 -4.19 -3.80
CA ALA A 33 9.51 -2.87 -4.13
C ALA A 33 10.13 -2.84 -5.54
N VAL A 34 9.32 -3.19 -6.55
CA VAL A 34 9.74 -3.32 -7.96
C VAL A 34 10.10 -1.99 -8.64
N ASN A 35 9.76 -0.87 -8.00
CA ASN A 35 10.05 0.46 -8.48
C ASN A 35 10.87 1.20 -7.39
N PRO A 36 11.89 2.00 -7.74
CA PRO A 36 12.70 2.74 -6.77
C PRO A 36 11.90 3.73 -5.91
N ALA A 37 10.74 4.16 -6.39
CA ALA A 37 9.83 5.03 -5.65
C ALA A 37 8.96 4.26 -4.64
N LEU A 38 8.97 2.92 -4.65
CA LEU A 38 8.25 2.09 -3.69
C LEU A 38 9.15 1.72 -2.52
N THR A 39 8.64 1.94 -1.32
CA THR A 39 9.26 1.47 -0.07
C THR A 39 8.33 0.46 0.59
N HIS A 40 8.86 -0.71 0.94
CA HIS A 40 8.12 -1.69 1.74
C HIS A 40 8.12 -1.28 3.22
N LEU A 41 6.94 -1.25 3.83
CA LEU A 41 6.73 -0.83 5.21
C LEU A 41 6.45 -2.01 6.16
N GLY A 42 6.19 -3.20 5.62
CA GLY A 42 5.85 -4.39 6.40
C GLY A 42 4.44 -4.91 6.12
N SER A 43 3.93 -5.76 7.00
CA SER A 43 2.61 -6.37 6.89
C SER A 43 1.50 -5.51 7.49
N VAL A 44 0.28 -5.62 6.97
CA VAL A 44 -0.89 -4.92 7.51
C VAL A 44 -1.42 -5.65 8.75
N GLY A 45 -1.08 -5.15 9.93
CA GLY A 45 -1.53 -5.72 11.21
C GLY A 45 -1.07 -7.16 11.39
N ALA A 46 -2.02 -8.09 11.57
CA ALA A 46 -1.74 -9.52 11.71
C ALA A 46 -1.77 -10.30 10.37
N LEU A 47 -2.10 -9.64 9.26
CA LEU A 47 -2.22 -10.26 7.93
C LEU A 47 -0.86 -10.36 7.26
N ARG A 48 -0.26 -11.56 7.25
CA ARG A 48 1.07 -11.80 6.65
C ARG A 48 1.05 -11.85 5.13
N ASP A 49 -0.10 -12.12 4.55
CA ASP A 49 -0.35 -12.13 3.11
C ASP A 49 -0.64 -10.75 2.54
N VAL A 50 -0.82 -9.73 3.39
CA VAL A 50 -1.04 -8.35 2.97
C VAL A 50 0.16 -7.50 3.36
N GLN A 51 0.87 -7.01 2.34
CA GLN A 51 2.06 -6.18 2.47
C GLN A 51 1.70 -4.73 2.20
N LEU A 52 2.24 -3.82 3.01
CA LEU A 52 2.07 -2.39 2.89
C LEU A 52 3.29 -1.79 2.20
N LEU A 53 3.04 -1.04 1.14
CA LEU A 53 4.04 -0.24 0.42
C LEU A 53 3.68 1.24 0.55
N SER A 54 4.68 2.11 0.43
CA SER A 54 4.50 3.56 0.30
C SER A 54 5.20 4.08 -0.95
N ALA A 55 4.59 5.09 -1.57
CA ALA A 55 5.13 5.83 -2.69
C ALA A 55 5.06 7.36 -2.43
N PRO A 56 6.06 8.16 -2.83
CA PRO A 56 6.01 9.61 -2.71
C PRO A 56 4.86 10.21 -3.51
N ARG A 57 3.97 10.95 -2.83
CA ARG A 57 2.74 11.51 -3.40
C ARG A 57 3.00 12.49 -4.55
N GLY A 58 4.11 13.23 -4.53
CA GLY A 58 4.50 14.13 -5.61
C GLY A 58 4.83 13.41 -6.93
N SER A 59 5.36 12.19 -6.86
CA SER A 59 5.69 11.37 -8.03
C SER A 59 4.57 10.41 -8.44
N TRP A 60 3.64 10.13 -7.51
CA TRP A 60 2.58 9.14 -7.68
C TRP A 60 1.74 9.30 -8.96
N PRO A 61 1.22 10.49 -9.33
CA PRO A 61 0.37 10.61 -10.53
C PRO A 61 1.06 10.20 -11.83
N ARG A 62 2.39 10.30 -11.88
CA ARG A 62 3.19 9.93 -13.07
C ARG A 62 3.56 8.45 -13.06
N LEU A 63 3.87 7.89 -11.90
CA LEU A 63 4.35 6.52 -11.74
C LEU A 63 3.24 5.50 -11.48
N GLN A 64 2.03 5.96 -11.10
CA GLN A 64 0.91 5.09 -10.71
C GLN A 64 0.62 4.00 -11.76
N GLY A 65 0.53 4.37 -13.04
CA GLY A 65 0.22 3.42 -14.10
C GLY A 65 1.28 2.33 -14.22
N GLU A 66 2.55 2.71 -14.23
CA GLU A 66 3.70 1.80 -14.33
C GLU A 66 3.80 0.90 -13.09
N ILE A 67 3.65 1.48 -11.89
CA ILE A 67 3.71 0.75 -10.62
C ILE A 67 2.59 -0.29 -10.54
N LEU A 68 1.35 0.11 -10.84
CA LEU A 68 0.22 -0.81 -10.80
C LEU A 68 0.34 -1.90 -11.86
N ALA A 69 0.78 -1.56 -13.07
CA ALA A 69 1.00 -2.55 -14.13
C ALA A 69 2.08 -3.55 -13.72
N SER A 70 3.19 -3.06 -13.16
CA SER A 70 4.29 -3.90 -12.69
C SER A 70 3.83 -4.83 -11.57
N LEU A 71 3.18 -4.31 -10.53
CA LEU A 71 2.69 -5.13 -9.40
C LEU A 71 1.66 -6.17 -9.85
N ASN A 72 0.70 -5.82 -10.71
CA ASN A 72 -0.30 -6.76 -11.20
C ASN A 72 0.29 -7.81 -12.16
N SER A 73 1.44 -7.53 -12.79
CA SER A 73 2.15 -8.50 -13.64
C SER A 73 2.96 -9.52 -12.84
N LEU A 74 3.18 -9.30 -11.54
CA LEU A 74 3.96 -10.20 -10.70
C LEU A 74 3.18 -11.47 -10.38
N GLU A 75 3.78 -12.61 -10.72
CA GLU A 75 3.22 -13.91 -10.37
C GLU A 75 3.14 -14.07 -8.84
N GLY A 76 1.91 -14.23 -8.35
CA GLY A 76 1.63 -14.36 -6.93
C GLY A 76 1.09 -13.09 -6.27
N VAL A 77 1.03 -11.95 -6.95
CA VAL A 77 0.21 -10.81 -6.51
C VAL A 77 -1.25 -11.10 -6.87
N LYS A 78 -2.13 -11.08 -5.87
CA LYS A 78 -3.58 -11.32 -6.03
C LYS A 78 -4.37 -10.03 -6.15
N HIS A 79 -3.98 -9.02 -5.38
CA HIS A 79 -4.71 -7.77 -5.31
C HIS A 79 -3.79 -6.62 -4.95
N VAL A 80 -4.04 -5.45 -5.54
CA VAL A 80 -3.36 -4.20 -5.22
C VAL A 80 -4.42 -3.15 -4.96
N GLU A 81 -4.45 -2.62 -3.74
CA GLU A 81 -5.37 -1.58 -3.32
C GLU A 81 -4.60 -0.32 -2.97
N ILE A 82 -5.06 0.82 -3.48
CA ILE A 82 -4.47 2.13 -3.16
C ILE A 82 -5.24 2.70 -1.98
N GLN A 83 -4.54 2.90 -0.87
CA GLN A 83 -5.04 3.66 0.26
C GLN A 83 -4.83 5.15 -0.03
N GLY A 84 -5.87 5.73 -0.65
CA GLY A 84 -5.95 7.18 -0.86
C GLY A 84 -6.01 7.95 0.45
N THR A 85 -6.03 9.29 0.35
CA THR A 85 -6.20 10.16 1.52
C THR A 85 -7.45 9.71 2.29
N PRO A 86 -7.38 9.47 3.61
CA PRO A 86 -8.53 9.05 4.38
C PRO A 86 -9.69 9.98 4.09
N ARG A 87 -10.78 9.45 3.50
CA ARG A 87 -11.98 10.26 3.28
C ARG A 87 -12.45 10.70 4.65
N GLN A 88 -12.34 12.00 4.92
CA GLN A 88 -12.78 12.60 6.15
C GLN A 88 -14.23 12.18 6.37
N ARG A 89 -14.50 11.45 7.46
CA ARG A 89 -15.87 11.07 7.81
C ARG A 89 -16.66 12.37 7.98
N VAL A 90 -17.52 12.68 7.03
CA VAL A 90 -18.53 13.72 7.21
C VAL A 90 -19.42 13.24 8.35
N LYS A 91 -19.39 13.98 9.46
CA LYS A 91 -20.25 13.72 10.62
C LYS A 91 -21.69 13.91 10.14
N ARG A 92 -22.44 12.84 9.90
CA ARG A 92 -23.90 12.92 9.75
C ARG A 92 -24.48 13.13 11.14
N GLY A 93 -24.96 14.34 11.41
CA GLY A 93 -25.58 14.69 12.67
C GLY A 93 -25.66 16.20 12.82
N ASP A 94 -26.60 16.80 12.09
CA ASP A 94 -27.23 18.05 12.50
C ASP A 94 -28.59 18.14 11.80
N ASP A 95 -29.51 17.25 12.20
CA ASP A 95 -30.94 17.47 11.99
C ASP A 95 -31.44 18.18 13.26
N LEU A 96 -31.67 19.48 13.14
CA LEU A 96 -32.35 20.34 14.12
C LEU A 96 -33.86 20.11 14.12
#